data_AF-A0A437JXC5-F1
#
_entry.id   AF-A0A437JXC5-F1
#
_cell.length_a   1.000
_cell.length_b   1.000
_cell.length_c   1.000
_cell.angle_alpha   90.00
_cell.angle_beta   90.00
_cell.angle_gamma   90.00
#
_symmetry.space_group_name_H-M   'P 1'
#
loop_
_entity.id
_entity.type
_entity.pdbx_description
1 polymer ?
#
loop_
_entity_poly.entity_id
_entity_poly.type
_entity_poly.pdbx_seq_one_letter_code
_entity_poly.pdbx_strand_id
1 'polypeptide(L)' 'MEKTLSWHVSVPPGGARRRLARGLRLAGRALAYWARRVAPQEPRPTGDPVLEFYAEAGAPEGALYVDGRLVAVLPGVTRL' A
#
# COMPACT_ATOMS: atom_id res chain seq x y z
N MET A 1 -1.85 29.97 34.61
CA MET A 1 -2.38 30.44 33.30
C MET A 1 -2.16 29.33 32.29
N GLU A 2 -3.13 28.43 32.13
CA GLU A 2 -3.06 27.34 31.15
C GLU A 2 -3.65 27.84 29.82
N LYS A 3 -2.83 27.86 28.77
CA LYS A 3 -3.26 28.15 27.39
C LYS A 3 -3.75 26.86 26.76
N THR A 4 -5.07 26.72 26.61
CA THR A 4 -5.66 25.64 25.82
C THR A 4 -5.54 25.99 24.34
N LEU A 5 -4.68 25.25 23.62
CA LEU A 5 -4.58 25.31 22.16
C LEU A 5 -5.78 24.58 21.56
N SER A 6 -6.79 25.34 21.14
CA SER A 6 -7.92 24.80 20.38
C SER A 6 -7.52 24.59 18.92
N TRP A 7 -7.31 23.33 18.55
CA TRP A 7 -7.12 22.96 17.14
C TRP A 7 -8.47 23.06 16.41
N HIS A 8 -8.66 24.15 15.65
CA HIS A 8 -9.80 24.26 14.74
C HIS A 8 -9.59 23.35 13.52
N VAL A 9 -10.17 22.15 13.57
CA VAL A 9 -10.30 21.30 12.39
C VAL A 9 -11.40 21.87 11.51
N SER A 10 -11.02 22.62 10.47
CA SER A 10 -11.96 23.07 9.46
C SER A 10 -12.43 21.85 8.66
N VAL A 11 -13.68 21.43 8.87
CA VAL A 11 -14.31 20.35 8.09
C VAL A 11 -14.76 20.96 6.75
N PRO A 12 -14.10 20.67 5.62
CA PRO A 12 -14.51 21.25 4.35
C PRO A 12 -15.91 20.74 3.98
N PRO A 13 -16.72 21.53 3.25
CA PRO A 13 -18.06 21.13 2.85
C PRO A 13 -18.00 19.78 2.11
N GLY A 14 -18.66 18.77 2.68
CA GLY A 14 -18.42 17.36 2.36
C GLY A 14 -18.64 16.99 0.89
N GLY A 15 -19.41 17.78 0.14
CA GLY A 15 -19.66 17.57 -1.29
C GLY A 15 -18.41 17.78 -2.16
N ALA A 16 -17.65 18.86 -1.93
CA ALA A 16 -16.46 19.17 -2.72
C ALA A 16 -15.36 18.12 -2.48
N ARG A 17 -15.13 17.76 -1.21
CA ARG A 17 -14.16 16.71 -0.83
C ARG A 17 -14.52 15.36 -1.45
N ARG A 18 -15.81 14.98 -1.46
CA ARG A 18 -16.27 13.72 -2.08
C ARG A 18 -16.10 13.72 -3.59
N ARG A 19 -16.37 14.85 -4.27
CA ARG A 19 -16.17 14.98 -5.72
C ARG A 19 -14.69 14.87 -6.10
N LEU A 20 -13.81 15.56 -5.38
CA LEU A 20 -12.36 15.44 -5.56
C LEU A 20 -11.86 14.02 -5.32
N ALA A 21 -12.29 13.39 -4.22
CA ALA A 21 -11.91 12.01 -3.91
C ALA A 21 -12.38 11.02 -5.00
N ARG A 22 -13.58 11.23 -5.56
CA ARG A 22 -14.08 10.43 -6.69
C ARG A 22 -13.25 10.66 -7.95
N GLY A 23 -12.95 11.92 -8.28
CA GLY A 23 -12.10 12.27 -9.43
C GLY A 23 -10.72 11.61 -9.34
N LEU A 24 -10.05 11.74 -8.19
CA LEU A 24 -8.75 11.11 -7.96
C LEU A 24 -8.80 9.58 -8.08
N ARG A 25 -9.83 8.94 -7.53
CA ARG A 25 -10.01 7.48 -7.65
C ARG A 25 -10.23 7.04 -9.10
N LEU A 26 -10.99 7.79 -9.88
CA LEU A 26 -11.22 7.49 -11.29
C LEU A 26 -9.94 7.67 -12.12
N ALA A 27 -9.20 8.77 -11.90
CA ALA A 27 -7.92 9.01 -12.54
C ALA A 27 -6.91 7.89 -12.22
N GLY A 28 -6.79 7.49 -10.95
CA GLY A 28 -5.93 6.39 -10.53
C GLY A 28 -6.31 5.05 -11.19
N ARG A 29 -7.61 4.76 -11.33
CA ARG A 29 -8.10 3.56 -12.02
C ARG A 29 -7.76 3.58 -13.51
N ALA A 30 -7.94 4.73 -14.17
CA ALA A 30 -7.60 4.89 -15.59
C ALA A 30 -6.10 4.69 -15.82
N LEU A 31 -5.25 5.30 -14.98
CA LEU A 31 -3.81 5.10 -15.02
C LEU A 31 -3.41 3.64 -14.80
N ALA A 32 -3.98 2.98 -13.79
CA ALA A 32 -3.71 1.56 -13.52
C ALA A 32 -4.15 0.65 -14.68
N TYR A 33 -5.25 0.99 -15.35
CA TYR A 33 -5.71 0.28 -16.54
C TYR A 33 -4.71 0.41 -17.69
N TRP A 34 -4.26 1.63 -17.99
CA TRP A 34 -3.27 1.86 -19.04
C TRP A 34 -1.91 1.24 -18.71
N ALA A 35 -1.48 1.32 -17.46
CA ALA A 35 -0.27 0.67 -16.98
C ALA A 35 -0.31 -0.85 -17.27
N ARG A 36 -1.43 -1.53 -16.99
CA ARG A 36 -1.58 -2.96 -17.31
C ARG A 36 -1.66 -3.26 -18.80
N ARG A 37 -2.16 -2.33 -19.61
CA ARG A 37 -2.27 -2.47 -21.07
C ARG A 37 -0.92 -2.31 -21.78
N VAL A 38 -0.06 -1.44 -21.25
CA VAL A 38 1.26 -1.14 -21.82
C VAL A 38 2.37 -1.95 -21.14
N ALA A 39 2.12 -2.45 -19.92
CA ALA A 39 3.07 -3.32 -19.23
C ALA A 39 3.36 -4.54 -20.10
N PRO A 40 4.65 -4.86 -20.31
CA PRO A 40 5.02 -6.13 -20.91
C PRO A 40 4.35 -7.26 -20.12
N GLN A 41 3.87 -8.28 -20.83
CA GLN A 41 3.48 -9.52 -20.17
C GLN A 41 4.75 -10.11 -19.54
N GLU A 42 4.87 -10.05 -18.22
CA GLU A 42 5.93 -10.78 -17.54
C GLU A 42 5.72 -12.27 -17.84
N PRO A 43 6.74 -12.97 -18.37
CA PRO A 43 6.65 -14.40 -18.57
C PRO A 43 6.32 -15.03 -17.22
N ARG A 44 5.21 -15.80 -17.17
CA ARG A 44 4.85 -16.54 -15.98
C ARG A 44 6.03 -17.42 -15.59
N PRO A 45 6.60 -17.30 -14.38
CA PRO A 45 7.73 -18.11 -13.99
C PRO A 45 7.33 -19.59 -14.08
N THR A 46 7.97 -20.33 -14.97
CA THR A 46 7.77 -21.77 -15.21
C THR A 46 8.58 -22.63 -14.24
N GLY A 47 8.77 -22.14 -13.01
CA GLY A 47 9.50 -22.84 -11.94
C GLY A 47 8.71 -22.81 -10.64
N ASP A 48 9.07 -23.69 -9.71
CA ASP A 48 8.53 -23.66 -8.35
C ASP A 48 8.82 -22.31 -7.69
N PRO A 49 7.87 -21.75 -6.91
CA PRO A 49 8.04 -20.45 -6.28
C PRO A 49 9.26 -20.47 -5.35
N VAL A 50 10.30 -19.72 -5.71
CA VAL A 50 11.51 -19.55 -4.88
C VAL A 50 11.18 -18.51 -3.81
N LEU A 51 11.04 -18.97 -2.57
CA LEU A 51 10.84 -18.10 -1.42
C LEU A 51 12.20 -17.64 -0.90
N GLU A 52 12.52 -16.36 -1.02
CA GLU A 52 13.73 -15.79 -0.39
C GLU A 52 13.43 -15.46 1.08
N PHE A 53 14.12 -16.14 1.99
CA PHE A 53 14.02 -15.91 3.43
C PHE A 53 15.09 -14.90 3.87
N TYR A 54 14.67 -13.72 4.29
CA TYR A 54 15.55 -12.74 4.92
C TYR A 54 15.56 -12.96 6.43
N ALA A 55 16.60 -13.64 6.92
CA ALA A 55 16.85 -13.94 8.34
C ALA A 55 17.63 -12.83 9.08
N GLU A 56 17.75 -11.64 8.49
CA GLU A 56 18.53 -10.55 9.08
C GLU A 56 17.72 -9.88 10.19
N ALA A 57 18.33 -9.68 11.36
CA ALA A 57 17.70 -9.27 12.63
C ALA A 57 17.19 -7.81 12.68
N GLY A 58 16.63 -7.31 11.57
CA GLY A 58 16.03 -5.99 11.43
C GLY A 58 14.83 -5.94 10.48
N ALA A 59 14.44 -7.05 9.85
CA ALA A 59 13.19 -7.12 9.11
C ALA A 59 12.00 -7.18 10.10
N PRO A 60 10.92 -6.41 9.89
CA PRO A 60 9.74 -6.50 10.76
C PRO A 60 9.23 -7.95 10.79
N GLU A 61 9.21 -8.55 11.99
CA GLU A 61 8.81 -9.94 12.20
C GLU A 61 7.44 -10.20 11.57
N GLY A 62 7.34 -11.25 10.75
CA GLY A 62 6.10 -11.62 10.06
C GLY A 62 5.76 -10.81 8.80
N ALA A 63 6.64 -9.91 8.31
CA ALA A 63 6.44 -9.23 7.04
C ALA A 63 6.71 -10.15 5.83
N LEU A 64 5.69 -10.33 4.97
CA LEU A 64 5.82 -11.08 3.72
C LEU A 64 6.09 -10.12 2.56
N TYR A 65 7.20 -10.33 1.88
CA TYR A 65 7.58 -9.61 0.67
C TYR A 65 7.43 -10.49 -0.57
N VAL A 66 6.93 -9.90 -1.65
CA VAL A 66 6.94 -10.48 -3.00
C VAL A 66 7.51 -9.41 -3.92
N ASP A 67 8.55 -9.74 -4.68
CA ASP A 67 9.30 -8.80 -5.54
C ASP A 67 9.77 -7.53 -4.79
N GLY A 68 10.20 -7.69 -3.53
CA GLY A 68 10.63 -6.56 -2.68
C GLY A 68 9.51 -5.64 -2.19
N ARG A 69 8.23 -5.96 -2.44
CA ARG A 69 7.08 -5.21 -1.93
C ARG A 69 6.40 -5.95 -0.79
N LEU A 70 6.06 -5.21 0.29
CA LEU A 70 5.28 -5.74 1.41
C LEU A 70 3.85 -6.06 0.94
N VAL A 71 3.48 -7.34 0.97
CA VAL A 71 2.16 -7.80 0.54
C VAL A 71 1.25 -8.18 1.72
N ALA A 72 1.83 -8.63 2.84
CA ALA A 72 1.06 -9.04 4.02
C ALA A 72 1.92 -9.02 5.29
N VAL A 73 1.23 -9.06 6.44
CA VAL A 73 1.83 -9.35 7.75
C VAL A 73 1.16 -10.61 8.29
N LEU A 74 1.94 -11.64 8.58
CA LEU A 74 1.44 -12.92 9.10
C LEU A 74 1.16 -12.80 10.61
N PRO A 75 -0.10 -12.93 11.04
CA PRO A 75 -0.43 -12.85 12.47
C PRO A 75 0.13 -14.07 13.21
N GLY A 76 0.77 -13.85 14.36
CA GLY A 76 1.27 -14.93 15.24
C GLY A 76 2.71 -15.37 15.00
N VAL A 77 3.45 -14.72 14.10
CA VAL A 77 4.90 -14.94 13.93
C VAL A 77 5.66 -14.01 14.89
N THR A 78 6.10 -14.54 16.03
CA THR A 78 6.85 -13.81 17.07
C THR A 78 8.35 -14.12 17.09
N ARG A 79 8.80 -15.00 16.18
CA ARG A 79 10.21 -15.31 15.97
C ARG A 79 10.38 -16.01 14.62
N LEU A 80 11.39 -15.61 13.86
CA LEU A 80 11.87 -16.30 12.66
C LEU A 80 13.19 -17.01 12.97
#